data_AF-A0A9D2EUN4-F1
#
_entry.id   AF-A0A9D2EUN4-F1
#
_cell.length_a   1.000
_cell.length_b   1.000
_cell.length_c   1.000
_cell.angle_alpha   90.00
_cell.angle_beta   90.00
_cell.angle_gamma   90.00
#
_symmetry.space_group_name_H-M   'P 1'
#
loop_
_entity.id
_entity.type
_entity.pdbx_description
1 polymer ?
#
loop_
_entity_poly.entity_id
_entity_poly.type
_entity_poly.pdbx_seq_one_letter_code
_entity_poly.pdbx_strand_id
1 'polypeptide(L)'
;MRKKLIFAVLVLMMICGFSLTAGAEGQGSLTLGNLPEIIMNGGRMVSDEAGTIYTSDTPDGRLYVYEDGTAALLSGDRASWLNLIEDRLYYTVSVGSETVVRERNLTDGTSSDLYRTGEEIRQLYVSSDQTLYYLSS
;
A
#
# COMPACT_ATOMS: atom_id res chain seq x y z
N MET A 1 -67.87 -15.08 1.94
CA MET A 1 -67.01 -14.58 3.04
C MET A 1 -65.53 -15.02 2.90
N ARG A 2 -64.87 -14.76 1.76
CA ARG A 2 -63.45 -15.16 1.53
C ARG A 2 -62.50 -14.02 1.11
N LYS A 3 -63.01 -12.80 0.88
CA LYS A 3 -62.20 -11.65 0.40
C LYS A 3 -61.59 -10.79 1.52
N LYS A 4 -62.01 -10.95 2.78
CA LYS A 4 -61.46 -10.20 3.93
C LYS A 4 -60.20 -10.83 4.54
N LEU A 5 -59.90 -12.10 4.21
CA LEU A 5 -58.76 -12.84 4.78
C LEU A 5 -57.44 -12.54 4.05
N ILE A 6 -57.50 -12.20 2.76
CA ILE A 6 -56.30 -11.95 1.94
C ILE A 6 -55.65 -10.60 2.30
N PHE A 7 -56.44 -9.60 2.69
CA PHE A 7 -55.92 -8.29 3.09
C PHE A 7 -55.19 -8.31 4.44
N ALA A 8 -55.55 -9.24 5.34
CA ALA A 8 -54.93 -9.35 6.65
C ALA A 8 -53.51 -9.95 6.59
N VAL A 9 -53.22 -10.81 5.62
CA VAL A 9 -51.91 -11.46 5.48
C VAL A 9 -50.87 -10.50 4.90
N LEU A 10 -51.28 -9.59 4.02
CA LEU A 10 -50.37 -8.62 3.37
C LEU A 10 -49.94 -7.48 4.31
N VAL A 11 -50.77 -7.12 5.30
CA VAL A 11 -50.41 -6.10 6.31
C VAL A 11 -49.51 -6.69 7.40
N LEU A 12 -49.63 -7.99 7.70
CA LEU A 12 -48.82 -8.63 8.75
C LEU A 12 -47.33 -8.80 8.35
N MET A 13 -47.03 -8.90 7.05
CA MET A 13 -45.63 -8.97 6.58
C MET A 13 -44.89 -7.63 6.64
N MET A 14 -45.57 -6.49 6.77
CA MET A 14 -44.92 -5.18 7.00
C MET A 14 -44.52 -4.94 8.46
N ILE A 15 -45.04 -5.72 9.42
CA ILE A 15 -44.76 -5.54 10.86
C ILE A 15 -43.61 -6.44 11.33
N CYS A 16 -43.29 -7.49 10.56
CA CYS A 16 -42.05 -8.24 10.75
C CYS A 16 -40.89 -7.43 10.17
N GLY A 17 -40.40 -6.48 10.95
CA GLY A 17 -39.18 -5.71 10.69
C GLY A 17 -37.97 -6.64 10.56
N PHE A 18 -37.82 -7.26 9.39
CA PHE A 18 -36.52 -7.64 8.91
C PHE A 18 -35.78 -6.33 8.68
N SER A 19 -35.00 -5.92 9.67
CA SER A 19 -33.85 -5.08 9.41
C SER A 19 -33.00 -5.85 8.42
N LEU A 20 -33.20 -5.59 7.13
CA LEU A 20 -32.16 -5.77 6.14
C LEU A 20 -31.06 -4.80 6.55
N THR A 21 -30.21 -5.26 7.46
CA THR A 21 -28.93 -4.64 7.66
C THR A 21 -28.18 -4.88 6.35
N ALA A 22 -28.31 -3.94 5.42
CA ALA A 22 -27.34 -3.80 4.36
C ALA A 22 -26.02 -3.52 5.08
N GLY A 23 -25.26 -4.58 5.34
CA GLY A 23 -23.86 -4.45 5.69
C GLY A 23 -23.21 -3.80 4.48
N ALA A 24 -23.05 -2.48 4.52
CA ALA A 24 -21.94 -1.88 3.83
C ALA A 24 -20.71 -2.50 4.51
N GLU A 25 -20.25 -3.64 4.01
CA GLU A 25 -18.88 -4.06 4.22
C GLU A 25 -18.06 -2.91 3.69
N GLY A 26 -17.63 -2.04 4.61
CA GLY A 26 -16.81 -0.89 4.27
C GLY A 26 -15.61 -1.45 3.54
N GLN A 27 -15.54 -1.21 2.23
CA GLN A 27 -14.26 -1.23 1.55
C GLN A 27 -13.38 -0.30 2.37
N GLY A 28 -12.40 -0.88 3.07
CA GLY A 28 -11.44 -0.12 3.85
C GLY A 28 -10.90 1.00 2.97
N SER A 29 -10.68 2.18 3.55
CA SER A 29 -10.11 3.30 2.81
C SER A 29 -8.83 2.83 2.11
N LEU A 30 -8.79 2.92 0.77
CA LEU A 30 -7.58 2.62 0.01
C LEU A 30 -6.54 3.65 0.40
N THR A 31 -5.46 3.22 1.02
CA THR A 31 -4.30 4.07 1.33
C THR A 31 -3.16 3.72 0.39
N LEU A 32 -2.38 4.73 0.02
CA LEU A 32 -1.17 4.56 -0.78
C LEU A 32 0.03 4.62 0.15
N GLY A 33 1.03 3.79 -0.10
CA GLY A 33 2.23 3.69 0.73
C GLY A 33 3.19 4.87 0.58
N ASN A 34 2.81 5.88 -0.21
CA ASN A 34 3.53 7.12 -0.30
C ASN A 34 2.58 8.30 -0.51
N LEU A 35 3.00 9.48 -0.03
CA LEU A 35 2.28 10.73 -0.24
C LEU A 35 2.62 11.32 -1.62
N PRO A 36 1.67 11.97 -2.32
CA PRO A 36 1.91 12.61 -3.62
C PRO A 36 3.12 13.56 -3.63
N GLU A 37 3.39 14.24 -2.52
CA GLU A 37 4.47 15.22 -2.37
C GLU A 37 5.86 14.58 -2.35
N ILE A 38 5.97 13.36 -1.82
CA ILE A 38 7.23 12.62 -1.70
C ILE A 38 7.69 12.09 -3.07
N ILE A 39 6.73 11.79 -3.94
CA ILE A 39 6.98 11.31 -5.29
C ILE A 39 7.68 12.37 -6.14
N MET A 40 7.38 13.66 -5.92
CA MET A 40 8.05 14.72 -6.67
C MET A 40 9.56 14.77 -6.42
N ASN A 41 10.05 14.15 -5.33
CA ASN A 41 11.47 14.04 -4.99
C ASN A 41 12.06 12.65 -5.34
N GLY A 42 11.49 11.94 -6.32
CA GLY A 42 11.96 10.61 -6.72
C GLY A 42 11.53 9.49 -5.77
N GLY A 43 10.61 9.79 -4.84
CA GLY A 43 10.15 8.84 -3.84
C GLY A 43 11.27 8.31 -2.95
N ARG A 44 12.25 9.13 -2.57
CA ARG A 44 13.46 8.65 -1.88
C ARG A 44 13.33 8.54 -0.35
N MET A 45 12.19 8.91 0.22
CA MET A 45 11.99 8.93 1.67
C MET A 45 10.55 8.59 2.02
N VAL A 46 10.29 7.76 3.03
CA VAL A 46 8.96 7.49 3.60
C VAL A 46 9.09 7.37 5.12
N SER A 47 8.00 7.56 5.85
CA SER A 47 7.98 7.38 7.30
C SER A 47 6.77 6.57 7.75
N ASP A 48 6.92 5.82 8.84
CA ASP A 48 5.79 5.20 9.53
C ASP A 48 5.09 6.20 10.47
N GLU A 49 4.01 5.75 11.12
CA GLU A 49 3.25 6.54 12.09
C GLU A 49 4.02 6.83 13.38
N ALA A 50 5.02 6.01 13.70
CA ALA A 50 5.88 6.19 14.88
C ALA A 50 6.98 7.24 14.64
N GLY A 51 7.18 7.68 13.40
CA GLY A 51 8.19 8.66 13.00
C GLY A 51 9.52 8.03 12.59
N THR A 52 9.58 6.71 12.41
CA THR A 52 10.73 6.04 11.78
C THR A 52 10.82 6.47 10.33
N ILE A 53 12.00 6.90 9.88
CA ILE A 53 12.21 7.35 8.50
C ILE A 53 13.02 6.32 7.75
N TYR A 54 12.53 5.90 6.59
CA TYR A 54 13.23 5.06 5.63
C TYR A 54 13.63 5.93 4.45
N THR A 55 14.91 5.95 4.10
CA THR A 55 15.39 6.84 3.04
C THR A 55 16.51 6.23 2.23
N SER A 56 16.48 6.49 0.92
CA SER A 56 17.60 6.29 0.01
C SER A 56 18.24 7.61 -0.41
N ASP A 57 17.81 8.75 0.16
CA ASP A 57 18.34 10.09 -0.11
C ASP A 57 19.69 10.33 0.60
N THR A 58 20.65 9.48 0.26
CA THR A 58 22.00 9.49 0.80
C THR A 58 23.04 9.62 -0.33
N PRO A 59 24.29 10.00 -0.02
CA PRO A 59 25.35 10.09 -1.03
C PRO A 59 25.66 8.78 -1.76
N ASP A 60 25.46 7.62 -1.12
CA ASP A 60 25.69 6.30 -1.73
C ASP A 60 24.45 5.70 -2.39
N GLY A 61 23.28 6.35 -2.22
CA GLY A 61 21.98 5.94 -2.70
C GLY A 61 21.38 4.72 -1.99
N ARG A 62 22.03 4.22 -0.93
CA ARG A 62 21.61 3.01 -0.22
C ARG A 62 20.44 3.27 0.72
N LEU A 63 19.72 2.21 1.09
CA LEU A 63 18.62 2.31 2.04
C LEU A 63 19.13 2.40 3.48
N TYR A 64 18.76 3.48 4.16
CA TYR A 64 18.96 3.69 5.58
C TYR A 64 17.62 3.82 6.30
N VAL A 65 17.64 3.45 7.58
CA VAL A 65 16.56 3.71 8.54
C VAL A 65 17.06 4.70 9.58
N TYR A 66 16.22 5.66 9.95
CA TYR A 66 16.45 6.60 11.03
C TYR A 66 15.42 6.38 12.13
N GLU A 67 15.89 5.94 13.28
CA GLU A 67 15.11 5.74 14.50
C GLU A 67 15.70 6.60 15.60
N ASP A 68 14.88 7.44 16.24
CA ASP A 68 15.31 8.36 17.30
C ASP A 68 16.54 9.22 16.91
N GLY A 69 16.60 9.61 15.63
CA GLY A 69 17.69 10.41 15.06
C GLY A 69 18.98 9.63 14.77
N THR A 70 19.01 8.32 15.00
CA THR A 70 20.15 7.45 14.70
C THR A 70 19.96 6.78 13.36
N ALA A 71 20.94 6.92 12.47
CA ALA A 71 20.94 6.26 11.17
C ALA A 71 21.55 4.86 11.25
N ALA A 72 20.90 3.88 10.62
CA ALA A 72 21.43 2.54 10.41
C ALA A 72 21.25 2.10 8.95
N LEU A 73 22.22 1.34 8.42
CA LEU A 73 22.11 0.77 7.09
C LEU A 73 21.06 -0.35 7.10
N LEU A 74 19.99 -0.18 6.32
CA LEU A 74 18.90 -1.14 6.22
C LEU A 74 19.16 -2.16 5.09
N SER A 75 19.67 -1.69 3.94
CA SER A 75 20.02 -2.54 2.81
C SER A 75 21.11 -1.90 1.95
N GLY A 76 21.94 -2.73 1.31
CA GLY A 76 22.93 -2.29 0.33
C GLY A 76 22.34 -1.86 -1.02
N ASP A 77 21.03 -2.04 -1.21
CA ASP A 77 20.30 -1.70 -2.42
C ASP A 77 20.30 -0.19 -2.68
N ARG A 78 20.54 0.19 -3.93
CA ARG A 78 20.32 1.55 -4.41
C ARG A 78 18.88 1.73 -4.84
N ALA A 79 18.07 2.28 -3.95
CA ALA A 79 16.62 2.27 -4.08
C ALA A 79 16.04 3.63 -4.52
N SER A 80 14.92 3.57 -5.24
CA SER A 80 14.09 4.73 -5.60
C SER A 80 12.61 4.37 -5.44
N TRP A 81 11.72 5.38 -5.47
CA TRP A 81 10.27 5.18 -5.44
C TRP A 81 9.77 4.33 -4.26
N LEU A 82 10.31 4.59 -3.07
CA LEU A 82 9.94 3.95 -1.82
C LEU A 82 8.44 4.12 -1.55
N ASN A 83 7.82 3.06 -1.06
CA ASN A 83 6.46 3.01 -0.54
C ASN A 83 6.48 2.15 0.72
N LEU A 84 5.79 2.59 1.77
CA LEU A 84 5.66 1.85 3.02
C LEU A 84 4.19 1.51 3.26
N ILE A 85 3.89 0.22 3.40
CA ILE A 85 2.59 -0.29 3.83
C ILE A 85 2.83 -1.22 5.00
N GLU A 86 2.35 -0.85 6.19
CA GLU A 86 2.56 -1.60 7.42
C GLU A 86 4.06 -1.89 7.64
N ASP A 87 4.47 -3.15 7.78
CA ASP A 87 5.84 -3.60 7.98
C ASP A 87 6.58 -3.93 6.66
N ARG A 88 6.07 -3.44 5.52
CA ARG A 88 6.61 -3.75 4.19
C ARG A 88 7.06 -2.51 3.47
N LEU A 89 8.34 -2.49 3.11
CA LEU A 89 8.94 -1.45 2.27
C LEU A 89 9.04 -1.95 0.83
N TYR A 90 8.41 -1.23 -0.09
CA TYR A 90 8.45 -1.50 -1.52
C TYR A 90 9.28 -0.42 -2.19
N TYR A 91 10.13 -0.81 -3.14
CA TYR A 91 11.01 0.14 -3.82
C TYR A 91 11.50 -0.43 -5.15
N THR A 92 12.00 0.44 -6.02
CA THR A 92 12.67 0.02 -7.25
C THR A 92 14.17 -0.02 -7.07
N VAL A 93 14.83 -1.01 -7.68
CA VAL A 93 16.29 -1.09 -7.81
C VAL A 93 16.68 -1.35 -9.27
N SER A 94 17.82 -0.81 -9.69
CA SER A 94 18.42 -1.13 -10.98
C SER A 94 19.33 -2.34 -10.86
N VAL A 95 19.06 -3.40 -11.64
CA VAL A 95 19.86 -4.63 -11.68
C VAL A 95 20.29 -4.87 -13.12
N GLY A 96 21.55 -4.52 -13.44
CA GLY A 96 22.02 -4.54 -14.81
C GLY A 96 21.27 -3.52 -15.67
N SER A 97 20.60 -3.98 -16.72
CA SER A 97 19.76 -3.15 -17.60
C SER A 97 18.28 -3.16 -17.23
N GLU A 98 17.90 -3.80 -16.13
CA GLU A 98 16.50 -3.97 -15.73
C GLU A 98 16.16 -3.15 -14.48
N THR A 99 14.90 -2.72 -14.39
CA THR A 99 14.31 -2.18 -13.17
C THR A 99 13.53 -3.28 -12.46
N VAL A 100 13.76 -3.44 -11.16
CA VAL A 100 13.12 -4.44 -10.33
C VAL A 100 12.33 -3.76 -9.22
N VAL A 101 11.05 -4.10 -9.07
CA VAL A 101 10.27 -3.75 -7.88
C VAL A 101 10.54 -4.82 -6.82
N ARG A 102 11.09 -4.40 -5.69
CA ARG A 102 11.45 -5.26 -4.56
C ARG A 102 10.61 -4.91 -3.35
N GLU A 103 10.20 -5.94 -2.63
CA GLU A 103 9.65 -5.83 -1.29
C GLU A 103 10.72 -6.20 -0.27
N ARG A 104 10.75 -5.49 0.86
CA ARG A 104 11.48 -5.87 2.06
C ARG A 104 10.50 -5.95 3.22
N ASN A 105 10.48 -7.09 3.89
CA ASN A 105 9.81 -7.23 5.18
C ASN A 105 10.72 -6.64 6.27
N LEU A 106 10.19 -5.65 7.00
CA LEU A 106 10.94 -4.93 8.03
C LEU A 106 11.02 -5.70 9.36
N THR A 107 10.13 -6.67 9.56
CA THR A 107 10.09 -7.53 10.75
C THR A 107 11.20 -8.58 10.75
N ASP A 108 11.41 -9.28 9.62
CA ASP A 108 12.40 -10.35 9.49
C ASP A 108 13.62 -9.99 8.61
N GLY A 109 13.57 -8.83 7.95
CA GLY A 109 14.64 -8.33 7.10
C GLY A 109 14.79 -9.08 5.78
N THR A 110 13.86 -9.95 5.42
CA THR A 110 13.87 -10.66 4.13
C THR A 110 13.46 -9.73 2.99
N SER A 111 13.89 -10.07 1.78
CA SER A 111 13.54 -9.31 0.57
C SER A 111 13.16 -10.24 -0.57
N SER A 112 12.22 -9.81 -1.40
CA SER A 112 11.76 -10.55 -2.58
C SER A 112 11.55 -9.62 -3.77
N ASP A 113 11.89 -10.11 -4.97
CA ASP A 113 11.61 -9.41 -6.23
C ASP A 113 10.16 -9.69 -6.62
N LEU A 114 9.32 -8.66 -6.71
CA LEU A 114 7.91 -8.79 -7.07
C LEU A 114 7.67 -8.68 -8.57
N TYR A 115 8.40 -7.78 -9.22
CA TYR A 115 8.26 -7.49 -10.64
C TYR A 115 9.59 -7.05 -11.25
N ARG A 116 9.78 -7.33 -12.54
CA ARG A 116 11.00 -7.03 -13.28
C ARG A 116 10.63 -6.59 -14.69
N THR A 117 11.26 -5.51 -15.15
CA THR A 117 11.04 -4.96 -16.49
C THR A 117 12.35 -4.39 -17.06
N GLY A 118 12.47 -4.41 -18.39
CA GLY A 118 13.55 -3.72 -19.11
C GLY A 118 13.30 -2.21 -19.29
N GLU A 119 12.11 -1.73 -18.92
CA GLU A 119 11.76 -0.31 -18.96
C GLU A 119 12.20 0.40 -17.67
N GLU A 120 12.41 1.72 -17.75
CA GLU A 120 12.63 2.53 -16.56
C GLU A 120 11.29 2.76 -15.84
N ILE A 121 11.22 2.43 -14.55
CA ILE A 121 10.09 2.84 -13.71
C ILE A 121 10.35 4.26 -13.21
N ARG A 122 9.51 5.19 -13.65
CA ARG A 122 9.58 6.62 -13.32
C ARG A 122 8.67 7.00 -12.16
N GLN A 123 7.86 6.08 -11.67
CA GLN A 123 6.96 6.28 -10.54
C GLN A 123 6.42 4.93 -10.07
N LEU A 124 6.36 4.71 -8.76
CA LEU A 124 5.75 3.51 -8.15
C LEU A 124 4.79 3.94 -7.04
N TYR A 125 3.63 3.31 -7.01
CA TYR A 125 2.67 3.33 -5.92
C TYR A 125 2.34 1.91 -5.49
N VAL A 126 2.15 1.72 -4.19
CA VAL A 126 1.62 0.49 -3.62
C VAL A 126 0.42 0.83 -2.76
N SER A 127 -0.71 0.18 -2.99
CA SER A 127 -1.90 0.34 -2.17
C SER A 127 -1.89 -0.58 -0.94
N SER A 128 -2.78 -0.30 0.03
CA SER A 128 -2.97 -1.15 1.21
C SER A 128 -3.41 -2.58 0.91
N ASP A 129 -4.01 -2.84 -0.25
CA ASP A 129 -4.30 -4.19 -0.74
C ASP A 129 -3.13 -4.84 -1.52
N GLN A 130 -1.95 -4.21 -1.48
CA GLN A 130 -0.70 -4.64 -2.10
C GLN A 130 -0.73 -4.65 -3.63
N THR A 131 -1.62 -3.86 -4.25
CA THR A 131 -1.60 -3.64 -5.70
C THR A 131 -0.50 -2.66 -6.09
N LEU A 132 0.31 -3.03 -7.09
CA LEU A 132 1.36 -2.19 -7.65
C LEU A 132 0.82 -1.35 -8.83
N TYR A 133 1.04 -0.04 -8.79
CA TYR A 133 0.80 0.87 -9.91
C TYR A 133 2.09 1.58 -10.26
N TYR A 134 2.45 1.65 -11.54
CA TYR A 134 3.67 2.31 -11.96
C TYR A 134 3.53 3.02 -13.29
N LEU A 135 4.39 4.02 -13.50
CA LEU A 135 4.60 4.69 -14.77
C LEU A 135 5.96 4.27 -15.32
N SER A 136 5.99 3.81 -16.57
CA SER A 136 7.23 3.43 -17.27
C SER A 136 7.43 4.22 -18.57
N SER A 137 8.63 4.11 -19.15
CA SER A 137 9.03 4.73 -20.42
C SER A 137 9.55 3.72 -21.43
#